data_AF-A0A7J2RA62-F1
#
_entry.id   AF-A0A7J2RA62-F1
#
_cell.length_a   1.000
_cell.length_b   1.000
_cell.length_c   1.000
_cell.angle_alpha   90.00
_cell.angle_beta   90.00
_cell.angle_gamma   90.00
#
_symmetry.space_group_name_H-M   'P 1'
#
loop_
_entity.id
_entity.type
_entity.pdbx_description
1 polymer ?
#
loop_
_entity_poly.entity_id
_entity_poly.type
_entity_poly.pdbx_seq_one_letter_code
_entity_poly.pdbx_strand_id
1 'polypeptide(L)'
;MALFPEAYEITMGHEGGYSNDSDDVGGETYRGVSRKYHPSWPGWKIIDGAKSTPTFPDCIKYDSELNSIIMLFYKANYWDRFWADQIISQAIANELFDTAVNMGVTRAVKFLQSGLNLLNRNQTNYPDIVEDGKFGRATMNALNSYSYMDDESHLLKIIIILRGYHYISYMKKSPTQEKYARGWLKRVTISK
;
A
#
# COMPACT_ATOMS: atom_id res chain seq x y z
N MET A 1 -1.12 9.50 16.07
CA MET A 1 -1.63 8.21 15.60
C MET A 1 -2.15 8.43 14.20
N ALA A 2 -1.75 7.57 13.26
CA ALA A 2 -2.03 7.79 11.86
C ALA A 2 -3.51 7.54 11.52
N LEU A 3 -3.99 8.30 10.54
CA LEU A 3 -5.36 8.32 10.07
C LEU A 3 -5.45 7.58 8.75
N PHE A 4 -6.21 6.47 8.75
CA PHE A 4 -6.44 5.68 7.54
C PHE A 4 -7.07 6.47 6.38
N PRO A 5 -8.08 7.34 6.58
CA PRO A 5 -8.70 8.06 5.47
C PRO A 5 -7.70 8.89 4.65
N GLU A 6 -6.69 9.49 5.30
CA GLU A 6 -5.66 10.27 4.60
C GLU A 6 -4.79 9.38 3.71
N ALA A 7 -4.32 8.24 4.24
CA ALA A 7 -3.53 7.28 3.48
C ALA A 7 -4.33 6.68 2.31
N TYR A 8 -5.62 6.41 2.56
CA TYR A 8 -6.54 5.85 1.58
C TYR A 8 -6.72 6.79 0.39
N GLU A 9 -7.03 8.06 0.62
CA GLU A 9 -7.23 9.05 -0.45
C GLU A 9 -5.98 9.21 -1.33
N ILE A 10 -4.79 9.31 -0.72
CA ILE A 10 -3.51 9.40 -1.45
C ILE A 10 -3.32 8.17 -2.34
N THR A 11 -3.50 6.98 -1.79
CA THR A 11 -3.27 5.72 -2.51
C THR A 11 -4.30 5.51 -3.61
N MET A 12 -5.57 5.85 -3.36
CA MET A 12 -6.65 5.72 -4.35
C MET A 12 -6.50 6.67 -5.53
N GLY A 13 -5.77 7.78 -5.38
CA GLY A 13 -5.36 8.63 -6.50
C GLY A 13 -4.52 7.89 -7.54
N HIS A 14 -3.89 6.77 -7.16
CA HIS A 14 -3.12 5.91 -8.06
C HIS A 14 -3.90 4.69 -8.56
N GLU A 15 -5.02 4.34 -7.94
CA GLU A 15 -5.81 3.15 -8.29
C GLU A 15 -6.83 3.44 -9.39
N GLY A 16 -7.07 2.44 -10.23
CA GLY A 16 -8.06 2.51 -11.30
C GLY A 16 -9.51 2.45 -10.80
N GLY A 17 -10.46 2.67 -11.70
CA GLY A 17 -11.89 2.49 -11.42
C GLY A 17 -12.36 1.06 -11.66
N TYR A 18 -13.57 0.93 -12.20
CA TYR A 18 -14.05 -0.33 -12.75
C TYR A 18 -13.31 -0.68 -14.05
N SER A 19 -12.96 -1.96 -14.21
CA SER A 19 -12.45 -2.53 -15.45
C SER A 19 -12.98 -3.95 -15.63
N ASN A 20 -13.34 -4.33 -16.85
CA ASN A 20 -13.73 -5.69 -17.18
C ASN A 20 -13.15 -6.04 -18.54
N ASP A 21 -11.88 -6.43 -18.52
CA ASP A 21 -11.11 -6.78 -19.71
C ASP A 21 -11.03 -8.31 -19.82
N SER A 22 -11.36 -8.85 -21.00
CA SER A 22 -11.33 -10.29 -21.27
C SER A 22 -9.92 -10.87 -21.28
N ASP A 23 -8.90 -10.03 -21.54
CA ASP A 23 -7.50 -10.44 -21.59
C ASP A 23 -6.80 -10.31 -20.21
N ASP A 24 -7.48 -9.71 -19.23
CA ASP A 24 -6.97 -9.59 -17.87
C ASP A 24 -7.13 -10.91 -17.11
N VAL A 25 -6.01 -11.46 -16.64
CA VAL A 25 -5.96 -12.69 -15.82
C VAL A 25 -6.76 -12.53 -14.52
N GLY A 26 -6.93 -11.30 -14.04
CA GLY A 26 -7.75 -10.92 -12.89
C GLY A 26 -9.25 -10.76 -13.19
N GLY A 27 -9.64 -10.70 -14.47
CA GLY A 27 -11.01 -10.52 -14.94
C GLY A 27 -11.61 -9.18 -14.54
N GLU A 28 -12.88 -9.19 -14.12
CA GLU A 28 -13.59 -8.00 -13.64
C GLU A 28 -12.95 -7.46 -12.34
N THR A 29 -12.57 -6.18 -12.34
CA THR A 29 -11.94 -5.49 -11.22
C THR A 29 -12.64 -4.17 -10.89
N TYR A 30 -12.63 -3.79 -9.62
CA TYR A 30 -13.04 -2.47 -9.17
C TYR A 30 -12.05 -1.96 -8.13
N ARG A 31 -11.36 -0.85 -8.44
CA ARG A 31 -10.34 -0.25 -7.55
C ARG A 31 -9.34 -1.29 -7.04
N GLY A 32 -8.83 -2.13 -7.94
CA GLY A 32 -7.86 -3.19 -7.64
C GLY A 32 -8.45 -4.48 -7.04
N VAL A 33 -9.71 -4.49 -6.60
CA VAL A 33 -10.37 -5.71 -6.12
C VAL A 33 -10.82 -6.55 -7.31
N SER A 34 -10.20 -7.71 -7.49
CA SER A 34 -10.54 -8.67 -8.54
C SER A 34 -11.66 -9.61 -8.11
N ARG A 35 -12.67 -9.78 -8.97
CA ARG A 35 -13.79 -10.70 -8.73
C ARG A 35 -13.33 -12.14 -8.64
N LYS A 36 -12.31 -12.49 -9.43
CA LYS A 36 -11.73 -13.83 -9.44
C LYS A 36 -11.09 -14.20 -8.09
N TYR A 37 -10.34 -13.28 -7.49
CA TYR A 37 -9.64 -13.53 -6.23
C TYR A 37 -10.50 -13.21 -4.99
N HIS A 38 -11.50 -12.34 -5.14
CA HIS A 38 -12.43 -11.95 -4.08
C HIS A 38 -13.89 -12.09 -4.53
N PRO A 39 -14.36 -13.30 -4.88
CA PRO A 39 -15.70 -13.50 -5.43
C PRO A 39 -16.81 -13.20 -4.41
N SER A 40 -16.51 -13.34 -3.12
CA SER A 40 -17.43 -13.06 -2.02
C SER A 40 -17.38 -11.61 -1.53
N TRP A 41 -16.61 -10.72 -2.18
CA TRP A 41 -16.57 -9.32 -1.78
C TRP A 41 -17.93 -8.66 -2.02
N PRO A 42 -18.56 -8.06 -0.99
CA PRO A 42 -19.96 -7.60 -1.07
C PRO A 42 -20.19 -6.49 -2.10
N GLY A 43 -19.15 -5.75 -2.48
CA GLY A 43 -19.24 -4.72 -3.52
C GLY A 43 -19.71 -5.24 -4.88
N TRP A 44 -19.49 -6.54 -5.18
CA TRP A 44 -19.96 -7.13 -6.43
C TRP A 44 -21.48 -7.12 -6.57
N LYS A 45 -22.22 -7.22 -5.46
CA LYS A 45 -23.69 -7.16 -5.50
C LYS A 45 -24.18 -5.79 -6.00
N ILE A 46 -23.54 -4.71 -5.53
CA ILE A 46 -23.86 -3.34 -5.95
C ILE A 46 -23.47 -3.13 -7.41
N ILE A 47 -22.26 -3.55 -7.77
CA ILE A 47 -21.74 -3.43 -9.14
C ILE A 47 -22.65 -4.18 -10.13
N ASP A 48 -23.05 -5.41 -9.80
CA ASP A 48 -23.93 -6.22 -10.65
C ASP A 48 -25.32 -5.61 -10.79
N GLY A 49 -25.89 -5.07 -9.70
CA GLY A 49 -27.16 -4.34 -9.75
C GLY A 49 -27.10 -3.07 -10.60
N ALA A 50 -25.92 -2.42 -10.67
CA ALA A 50 -25.72 -1.20 -11.44
C ALA A 50 -25.44 -1.45 -12.94
N LYS A 51 -25.04 -2.67 -13.35
CA LYS A 51 -24.67 -2.98 -14.76
C LYS A 51 -25.80 -2.72 -15.76
N SER A 52 -27.05 -2.80 -15.35
CA SER A 52 -28.20 -2.50 -16.22
C SER A 52 -28.54 -1.00 -16.32
N THR A 53 -27.83 -0.13 -15.59
CA THR A 53 -28.08 1.31 -15.63
C THR A 53 -27.38 1.95 -16.84
N PRO A 54 -28.02 2.91 -17.54
CA PRO A 54 -27.41 3.55 -18.72
C PRO A 54 -26.11 4.31 -18.43
N THR A 55 -25.89 4.71 -17.18
CA THR A 55 -24.73 5.49 -16.73
C THR A 55 -23.61 4.60 -16.18
N PHE A 56 -23.70 3.28 -16.32
CA PHE A 56 -22.64 2.36 -15.93
C PHE A 56 -21.41 2.49 -16.86
N PRO A 57 -20.17 2.44 -16.35
CA PRO A 57 -19.79 2.26 -14.95
C PRO A 57 -19.65 3.57 -14.15
N ASP A 58 -19.96 4.74 -14.70
CA ASP A 58 -19.74 6.02 -14.01
C ASP A 58 -20.61 6.20 -12.76
N CYS A 59 -21.84 5.69 -12.77
CA CYS A 59 -22.77 5.78 -11.64
C CYS A 59 -22.22 5.23 -10.32
N ILE A 60 -21.46 4.12 -10.37
CA ILE A 60 -20.96 3.44 -9.16
C ILE A 60 -19.82 4.21 -8.48
N LYS A 61 -19.23 5.21 -9.14
CA LYS A 61 -18.19 6.07 -8.54
C LYS A 61 -18.74 6.89 -7.38
N TYR A 62 -20.03 7.22 -7.44
CA TYR A 62 -20.71 8.07 -6.48
C TYR A 62 -21.57 7.28 -5.47
N ASP A 63 -21.56 5.95 -5.55
CA ASP A 63 -22.29 5.09 -4.63
C ASP A 63 -21.60 5.05 -3.26
N SER A 64 -22.27 5.58 -2.23
CA SER A 64 -21.70 5.73 -0.89
C SER A 64 -21.49 4.40 -0.17
N GLU A 65 -22.34 3.41 -0.43
CA GLU A 65 -22.23 2.08 0.15
C GLU A 65 -21.04 1.33 -0.46
N LEU A 66 -20.91 1.35 -1.79
CA LEU A 66 -19.77 0.76 -2.49
C LEU A 66 -18.46 1.42 -2.06
N ASN A 67 -18.42 2.75 -1.96
CA ASN A 67 -17.25 3.50 -1.47
C ASN A 67 -16.88 3.12 -0.03
N SER A 68 -17.87 2.88 0.85
CA SER A 68 -17.62 2.42 2.22
C SER A 68 -17.07 0.99 2.24
N ILE A 69 -17.64 0.09 1.43
CA ILE A 69 -17.23 -1.32 1.34
C ILE A 69 -15.79 -1.45 0.81
N ILE A 70 -15.42 -0.69 -0.21
CA ILE A 70 -14.05 -0.73 -0.74
C ILE A 70 -13.05 -0.16 0.28
N MET A 71 -13.41 0.91 0.98
CA MET A 71 -12.57 1.49 2.03
C MET A 71 -12.31 0.48 3.17
N LEU A 72 -13.35 -0.23 3.63
CA LEU A 72 -13.20 -1.30 4.63
C LEU A 72 -12.33 -2.46 4.14
N PHE A 73 -12.45 -2.82 2.86
CA PHE A 73 -11.59 -3.83 2.25
C PHE A 73 -10.11 -3.43 2.35
N TYR A 74 -9.78 -2.19 1.98
CA TYR A 74 -8.41 -1.69 2.05
C TYR A 74 -7.88 -1.58 3.49
N LYS A 75 -8.72 -1.14 4.43
CA LYS A 75 -8.33 -1.07 5.84
C LYS A 75 -7.93 -2.45 6.36
N ALA A 76 -8.80 -3.44 6.17
CA ALA A 76 -8.59 -4.78 6.71
C ALA A 76 -7.43 -5.53 6.03
N ASN A 77 -7.29 -5.41 4.70
CA ASN A 77 -6.32 -6.19 3.94
C ASN A 77 -4.93 -5.57 3.86
N TYR A 78 -4.78 -4.28 4.15
CA TYR A 78 -3.49 -3.59 4.02
C TYR A 78 -3.15 -2.77 5.27
N TRP A 79 -4.00 -1.85 5.73
CA TRP A 79 -3.71 -0.93 6.86
C TRP A 79 -3.57 -1.65 8.21
N ASP A 80 -4.56 -2.47 8.56
CA ASP A 80 -4.64 -3.14 9.88
C ASP A 80 -3.59 -4.25 10.01
N ARG A 81 -3.06 -4.72 8.88
CA ARG A 81 -2.08 -5.80 8.82
C ARG A 81 -0.74 -5.44 9.46
N PHE A 82 -0.49 -4.15 9.69
CA PHE A 82 0.70 -3.65 10.38
C PHE A 82 0.37 -2.62 11.46
N TRP A 83 -0.83 -2.69 12.04
CA TRP A 83 -1.26 -1.84 13.16
C TRP A 83 -1.08 -0.35 12.88
N ALA A 84 -1.34 0.08 11.64
CA ALA A 84 -1.04 1.42 11.17
C ALA A 84 -1.72 2.53 11.99
N ASP A 85 -2.91 2.28 12.56
CA ASP A 85 -3.59 3.19 13.50
C ASP A 85 -2.72 3.54 14.73
N GLN A 86 -1.72 2.73 15.08
CA GLN A 86 -0.81 2.96 16.22
C GLN A 86 0.51 3.63 15.81
N ILE A 87 0.76 3.84 14.51
CA ILE A 87 1.97 4.52 14.05
C ILE A 87 1.81 6.03 14.34
N ILE A 88 2.84 6.64 14.94
CA ILE A 88 2.81 8.07 15.30
C ILE A 88 2.91 8.94 14.05
N SER A 89 3.82 8.61 13.14
CA SER A 89 4.09 9.34 11.90
C SER A 89 3.08 9.00 10.81
N GLN A 90 2.28 9.99 10.41
CA GLN A 90 1.35 9.85 9.28
C GLN A 90 2.11 9.56 7.98
N ALA A 91 3.25 10.22 7.75
CA ALA A 91 4.03 10.05 6.53
C ALA A 91 4.56 8.61 6.38
N ILE A 92 5.08 8.02 7.47
CA ILE A 92 5.52 6.62 7.45
C ILE A 92 4.33 5.68 7.22
N ALA A 93 3.19 5.91 7.89
CA ALA A 93 2.00 5.09 7.70
C ALA A 93 1.46 5.17 6.26
N ASN A 94 1.44 6.37 5.65
CA ASN A 94 1.06 6.58 4.26
C ASN A 94 1.96 5.78 3.31
N GLU A 95 3.28 5.90 3.46
CA GLU A 95 4.24 5.22 2.58
C GLU A 95 4.16 3.69 2.72
N LEU A 96 3.98 3.18 3.95
CA LEU A 96 3.80 1.75 4.19
C LEU A 96 2.50 1.23 3.59
N PHE A 97 1.42 1.99 3.70
CA PHE A 97 0.13 1.61 3.15
C PHE A 97 0.15 1.57 1.62
N ASP A 98 0.63 2.62 0.96
CA ASP A 98 0.75 2.67 -0.51
C ASP A 98 1.67 1.53 -1.01
N THR A 99 2.79 1.28 -0.32
CA THR A 99 3.69 0.17 -0.63
C THR A 99 2.99 -1.18 -0.41
N ALA A 100 2.22 -1.35 0.66
CA ALA A 100 1.52 -2.60 0.95
C ALA A 100 0.45 -2.91 -0.10
N VAL A 101 -0.29 -1.90 -0.56
CA VAL A 101 -1.27 -2.02 -1.64
C VAL A 101 -0.58 -2.42 -2.95
N ASN A 102 0.52 -1.76 -3.30
CA ASN A 102 1.19 -2.00 -4.58
C ASN A 102 2.04 -3.28 -4.61
N MET A 103 2.70 -3.62 -3.49
CA MET A 103 3.75 -4.64 -3.43
C MET A 103 3.49 -5.77 -2.43
N GLY A 104 2.39 -5.68 -1.68
CA GLY A 104 2.05 -6.60 -0.60
C GLY A 104 2.64 -6.18 0.75
N VAL A 105 1.87 -6.43 1.81
CA VAL A 105 2.20 -6.07 3.20
C VAL A 105 3.57 -6.56 3.62
N THR A 106 3.92 -7.82 3.33
CA THR A 106 5.20 -8.41 3.75
C THR A 106 6.39 -7.62 3.22
N ARG A 107 6.33 -7.10 1.99
CA ARG A 107 7.42 -6.32 1.42
C ARG A 107 7.51 -4.93 2.05
N ALA A 108 6.37 -4.26 2.21
CA ALA A 108 6.30 -2.96 2.88
C ALA A 108 6.92 -3.03 4.29
N VAL A 109 6.54 -4.04 5.07
CA VAL A 109 7.09 -4.24 6.43
C VAL A 109 8.58 -4.58 6.39
N LYS A 110 9.07 -5.37 5.43
CA LYS A 110 10.52 -5.62 5.31
C LYS A 110 11.29 -4.34 5.04
N PHE A 111 10.80 -3.47 4.15
CA PHE A 111 11.48 -2.19 3.90
C PHE A 111 11.55 -1.31 5.14
N LEU A 112 10.50 -1.28 5.95
CA LEU A 112 10.53 -0.63 7.27
C LEU A 112 11.59 -1.26 8.18
N GLN A 113 11.56 -2.59 8.34
CA GLN A 113 12.47 -3.30 9.24
C GLN A 113 13.94 -3.08 8.83
N SER A 114 14.26 -3.18 7.53
CA SER A 114 15.61 -2.87 7.02
C SER A 114 16.00 -1.42 7.29
N GLY A 115 15.08 -0.46 7.09
CA GLY A 115 15.34 0.94 7.38
C GLY A 115 15.63 1.20 8.85
N LEU A 116 14.87 0.59 9.75
CA LEU A 116 15.08 0.69 11.20
C LEU A 116 16.45 0.12 11.60
N ASN A 117 16.81 -1.07 11.12
CA ASN A 117 18.12 -1.69 11.41
C ASN A 117 19.27 -0.82 10.90
N LEU A 118 19.20 -0.34 9.64
CA LEU A 118 20.26 0.50 9.06
C LEU A 118 20.47 1.82 9.81
N LEU A 119 19.43 2.31 10.51
CA LEU A 119 19.44 3.60 11.19
C LEU A 119 19.56 3.47 12.73
N ASN A 120 19.81 2.28 13.27
CA ASN A 120 19.90 2.05 14.72
C ASN A 120 21.29 2.33 15.34
N ARG A 121 22.23 2.88 14.55
CA ARG A 121 23.60 3.24 14.96
C ARG A 121 24.35 2.06 15.59
N ASN A 122 24.53 0.99 14.83
CA ASN A 122 25.18 -0.26 15.28
C ASN A 122 24.54 -0.78 16.59
N GLN A 123 23.21 -0.85 16.59
CA GLN A 123 22.40 -1.33 17.72
C GLN A 123 22.47 -0.48 19.00
N THR A 124 23.02 0.74 18.94
CA THR A 124 23.11 1.66 20.09
C THR A 124 21.75 2.25 20.46
N ASN A 125 20.93 2.60 19.45
CA ASN A 125 19.60 3.16 19.68
C ASN A 125 18.60 2.07 20.14
N TYR A 126 18.65 0.91 19.48
CA TYR A 126 17.89 -0.30 19.79
C TYR A 126 18.51 -1.50 19.04
N PRO A 127 18.33 -2.76 19.52
CA PRO A 127 18.86 -3.94 18.84
C PRO A 127 18.31 -4.12 17.42
N ASP A 128 19.05 -4.84 16.58
CA ASP A 128 18.53 -5.26 15.28
C ASP A 128 17.26 -6.10 15.47
N ILE A 129 16.26 -5.81 14.65
CA ILE A 129 15.03 -6.60 14.55
C ILE A 129 15.11 -7.54 13.34
N VAL A 130 14.38 -8.66 13.40
CA VAL A 130 14.33 -9.62 12.29
C VAL A 130 13.55 -9.01 11.11
N GLU A 131 14.14 -9.07 9.91
CA GLU A 131 13.53 -8.60 8.66
C GLU A 131 12.62 -9.66 8.01
N ASP A 132 11.65 -10.15 8.77
CA ASP A 132 10.74 -11.22 8.35
C ASP A 132 9.50 -10.73 7.57
N GLY A 133 9.26 -9.43 7.55
CA GLY A 133 8.07 -8.82 6.94
C GLY A 133 6.79 -9.05 7.74
N LYS A 134 6.90 -9.44 9.02
CA LYS A 134 5.78 -9.56 9.95
C LYS A 134 5.84 -8.40 10.92
N PHE A 135 4.83 -7.55 10.83
CA PHE A 135 4.77 -6.41 11.74
C PHE A 135 4.29 -6.90 13.11
N GLY A 136 5.13 -6.71 14.12
CA GLY A 136 4.83 -7.11 15.49
C GLY A 136 5.45 -6.16 16.51
N ARG A 137 5.41 -6.56 17.79
CA ARG A 137 5.88 -5.72 18.90
C ARG A 137 7.33 -5.27 18.73
N ALA A 138 8.22 -6.13 18.24
CA ALA A 138 9.61 -5.76 18.00
C ALA A 138 9.74 -4.61 16.99
N THR A 139 9.05 -4.70 15.84
CA THR A 139 9.01 -3.65 14.83
C THR A 139 8.37 -2.36 15.35
N MET A 140 7.23 -2.47 16.06
CA MET A 140 6.57 -1.30 16.65
C MET A 140 7.45 -0.59 17.68
N ASN A 141 8.13 -1.35 18.55
CA ASN A 141 9.04 -0.78 19.54
C ASN A 141 10.23 -0.09 18.88
N ALA A 142 10.86 -0.73 17.89
CA ALA A 142 11.96 -0.12 17.14
C ALA A 142 11.53 1.16 16.41
N LEU A 143 10.34 1.15 15.77
CA LEU A 143 9.77 2.33 15.13
C LEU A 143 9.54 3.47 16.13
N ASN A 144 8.92 3.17 17.28
CA ASN A 144 8.70 4.16 18.33
C ASN A 144 10.03 4.71 18.87
N SER A 145 11.01 3.84 19.18
CA SER A 145 12.34 4.27 19.60
C SER A 145 13.00 5.18 18.57
N TYR A 146 12.94 4.81 17.30
CA TYR A 146 13.47 5.63 16.21
C TYR A 146 12.81 7.01 16.14
N SER A 147 11.48 7.08 16.24
CA SER A 147 10.72 8.35 16.20
C SER A 147 11.11 9.34 17.32
N TYR A 148 11.67 8.87 18.43
CA TYR A 148 12.18 9.74 19.50
C TYR A 148 13.66 10.14 19.33
N MET A 149 14.42 9.44 18.50
CA MET A 149 15.89 9.52 18.45
C MET A 149 16.46 10.10 17.16
N ASP A 150 15.67 10.17 16.10
CA ASP A 150 16.13 10.59 14.77
C ASP A 150 15.02 11.30 13.97
N ASP A 151 15.41 11.90 12.85
CA ASP A 151 14.50 12.53 11.90
C ASP A 151 13.84 11.47 11.00
N GLU A 152 12.51 11.39 11.07
CA GLU A 152 11.69 10.48 10.26
C GLU A 152 11.94 10.58 8.76
N SER A 153 12.43 11.72 8.28
CA SER A 153 12.74 11.93 6.86
C SER A 153 13.81 10.96 6.35
N HIS A 154 14.75 10.51 7.21
CA HIS A 154 15.76 9.53 6.83
C HIS A 154 15.16 8.14 6.63
N LEU A 155 14.31 7.68 7.56
CA LEU A 155 13.63 6.39 7.43
C LEU A 155 12.69 6.37 6.21
N LEU A 156 11.93 7.46 5.99
CA LEU A 156 11.12 7.62 4.78
C LEU A 156 11.95 7.49 3.51
N LYS A 157 13.09 8.18 3.43
CA LYS A 157 14.01 8.08 2.28
C LYS A 157 14.48 6.65 2.05
N ILE A 158 14.87 5.92 3.11
CA ILE A 158 15.29 4.52 2.96
C ILE A 158 14.15 3.65 2.42
N ILE A 159 12.93 3.78 2.94
CA ILE A 159 11.77 3.01 2.46
C ILE A 159 11.49 3.32 0.98
N ILE A 160 11.47 4.60 0.60
CA ILE A 160 11.24 5.05 -0.78
C ILE A 160 12.34 4.54 -1.72
N ILE A 161 13.62 4.57 -1.29
CA ILE A 161 14.75 4.05 -2.06
C ILE A 161 14.62 2.54 -2.27
N LEU A 162 14.32 1.76 -1.23
CA LEU A 162 14.13 0.31 -1.32
C LEU A 162 12.98 -0.04 -2.28
N ARG A 163 11.91 0.76 -2.24
CA ARG A 163 10.78 0.61 -3.17
C ARG A 163 11.18 0.91 -4.62
N GLY A 164 11.88 2.01 -4.87
CA GLY A 164 12.42 2.36 -6.18
C GLY A 164 13.36 1.28 -6.72
N TYR A 165 14.27 0.79 -5.87
CA TYR A 165 15.19 -0.29 -6.19
C TYR A 165 14.45 -1.60 -6.54
N HIS A 166 13.36 -1.91 -5.85
CA HIS A 166 12.52 -3.07 -6.16
C HIS A 166 11.91 -2.96 -7.56
N TYR A 167 11.33 -1.81 -7.91
CA TYR A 167 10.79 -1.61 -9.26
C TYR A 167 11.86 -1.80 -10.34
N ILE A 168 13.03 -1.19 -10.17
CA ILE A 168 14.16 -1.31 -11.11
C ILE A 168 14.59 -2.78 -11.25
N SER A 169 14.75 -3.48 -10.12
CA SER A 169 15.15 -4.89 -10.10
C SER A 169 14.12 -5.78 -10.77
N TYR A 170 12.83 -5.51 -10.58
CA TYR A 170 11.76 -6.28 -11.18
C TYR A 170 11.70 -6.09 -12.70
N MET A 171 11.86 -4.86 -13.19
CA MET A 171 11.93 -4.58 -14.64
C MET A 171 13.13 -5.25 -15.30
N LYS A 172 14.31 -5.22 -14.65
CA LYS A 172 15.49 -5.94 -15.16
C LYS A 172 15.25 -7.45 -15.30
N LYS A 173 14.49 -8.04 -14.38
CA LYS A 173 14.14 -9.47 -14.42
C LYS A 173 13.04 -9.77 -15.45
N SER A 174 12.10 -8.86 -15.66
CA SER A 174 10.96 -9.03 -16.56
C SER A 174 10.74 -7.77 -17.40
N PRO A 175 11.46 -7.62 -18.54
CA PRO A 175 11.39 -6.41 -19.37
C PRO A 175 9.98 -6.08 -19.89
N THR A 176 9.09 -7.07 -20.00
CA THR A 176 7.68 -6.87 -20.36
C THR A 176 6.92 -5.93 -19.41
N GLN A 177 7.43 -5.75 -18.18
CA GLN A 177 6.83 -4.89 -17.17
C GLN A 177 7.23 -3.42 -17.32
N GLU A 178 8.20 -3.09 -18.18
CA GLU A 178 8.64 -1.70 -18.42
C GLU A 178 7.51 -0.80 -18.92
N LYS A 179 6.45 -1.38 -19.51
CA LYS A 179 5.22 -0.65 -19.86
C LYS A 179 4.56 0.04 -18.66
N TYR A 180 4.72 -0.47 -17.44
CA TYR A 180 4.18 0.12 -16.20
C TYR A 180 5.14 1.07 -15.50
N ALA A 181 6.40 1.18 -15.97
CA ALA A 181 7.47 1.90 -15.28
C ALA A 181 7.07 3.32 -14.87
N ARG A 182 6.35 4.04 -15.74
CA ARG A 182 5.96 5.43 -15.51
C ARG A 182 4.92 5.53 -14.39
N GLY A 183 4.02 4.56 -14.27
CA GLY A 183 3.07 4.48 -13.15
C GLY A 183 3.77 4.17 -11.84
N TRP A 184 4.73 3.23 -11.83
CA TRP A 184 5.50 2.90 -10.63
C TRP A 184 6.38 4.05 -10.15
N LEU A 185 7.06 4.74 -11.08
CA LEU A 185 7.92 5.87 -10.75
C LEU A 185 7.15 7.10 -10.27
N LYS A 186 5.89 7.31 -10.69
CA LYS A 186 5.04 8.37 -10.13
C LYS A 186 4.84 8.24 -8.62
N ARG A 187 4.87 7.01 -8.10
CA ARG A 187 4.76 6.79 -6.66
C ARG A 187 6.06 7.17 -5.94
N VAL A 188 7.23 7.08 -6.58
CA VAL A 188 8.55 7.34 -5.95
C VAL A 188 8.86 8.85 -5.99
N THR A 189 8.76 9.51 -4.83
CA THR A 189 9.11 10.94 -4.72
C THR A 189 10.60 11.12 -4.45
N ILE A 190 11.26 11.94 -5.27
CA ILE A 190 12.63 12.41 -5.04
C ILE A 190 12.56 13.92 -4.84
N SER A 191 12.60 14.36 -3.58
CA SER A 191 12.75 15.77 -3.23
C SER A 191 14.19 16.05 -2.78
N LYS A 192 14.76 17.17 -3.22
CA LYS A 192 16.07 17.65 -2.79
C LYS A 192 15.99 18.36 -1.45
#